data_AF-W9CCD3-F1
#
_entry.id   AF-W9CCD3-F1
#
_cell.length_a   1.000
_cell.length_b   1.000
_cell.length_c   1.000
_cell.angle_alpha   90.00
_cell.angle_beta   90.00
_cell.angle_gamma   90.00
#
_symmetry.space_group_name_H-M   'P 1'
#
loop_
_entity.id
_entity.type
_entity.pdbx_description
1 polymer ?
#
loop_
_entity_poly.entity_id
_entity_poly.type
_entity_poly.pdbx_seq_one_letter_code
_entity_poly.pdbx_strand_id
1 'polypeptide(L)'
;MRPLYSSPKLKDVSAKLFVKSLGRTYVRCFCDGNVEDAVDDDILPKLRKIKSFERNDVQEFFPFIDKLIGEVPSLKKLPLFQGYLVLNVMNVMADEDATMTGIIDWELSPPRPFGVACSAIHYLAGEIIDGVTRQRSAFEEIDRGFWEELISKTPKVAQTKIMDNPEAVQTAFLLGTIFKAIEVAGDQVFISKMSLHQLPLLLRYRIPAIRGSGFAYSGKFEDGITV
;
A
#
# COMPACT_ATOMS: atom_id res chain seq x y z
N MET A 1 -28.59 13.70 3.78
CA MET A 1 -27.29 13.20 3.27
C MET A 1 -27.35 11.67 3.33
N ARG A 2 -27.51 10.97 2.19
CA ARG A 2 -27.47 9.50 2.17
C ARG A 2 -26.00 9.07 2.07
N PRO A 3 -25.54 8.05 2.82
CA PRO A 3 -24.18 7.52 2.62
C PRO A 3 -24.04 7.04 1.17
N LEU A 4 -22.86 7.19 0.58
CA LEU A 4 -22.49 6.75 -0.78
C LEU A 4 -22.69 5.24 -1.06
N TYR A 5 -23.35 4.47 -0.19
CA TYR A 5 -23.15 3.03 -0.01
C TYR A 5 -24.43 2.18 0.11
N SER A 6 -25.53 2.50 -0.59
CA SER A 6 -26.79 1.73 -0.48
C SER A 6 -27.01 0.63 -1.53
N SER A 7 -26.22 0.52 -2.60
CA SER A 7 -26.39 -0.50 -3.66
C SER A 7 -25.06 -1.10 -4.15
N PRO A 8 -24.89 -2.45 -4.19
CA PRO A 8 -23.62 -3.10 -4.57
C PRO A 8 -23.07 -2.74 -5.95
N LYS A 9 -23.92 -2.65 -6.99
CA LYS A 9 -23.46 -2.30 -8.35
C LYS A 9 -23.02 -0.84 -8.45
N LEU A 10 -23.71 0.05 -7.73
CA LEU A 10 -23.32 1.46 -7.62
C LEU A 10 -22.02 1.60 -6.80
N LYS A 11 -21.82 0.74 -5.78
CA LYS A 11 -20.56 0.68 -5.01
C LYS A 11 -19.36 0.35 -5.89
N ASP A 12 -19.48 -0.59 -6.82
CA ASP A 12 -18.34 -0.99 -7.66
C ASP A 12 -18.00 0.07 -8.72
N VAL A 13 -19.00 0.69 -9.36
CA VAL A 13 -18.78 1.76 -10.34
C VAL A 13 -18.13 2.98 -9.67
N SER A 14 -18.68 3.43 -8.54
CA SER A 14 -18.10 4.55 -7.79
C SER A 14 -16.71 4.22 -7.26
N ALA A 15 -16.45 2.99 -6.80
CA ALA A 15 -15.11 2.59 -6.35
C ALA A 15 -14.08 2.61 -7.49
N LYS A 16 -14.46 2.17 -8.70
CA LYS A 16 -13.57 2.24 -9.88
C LYS A 16 -13.22 3.67 -10.24
N LEU A 17 -14.21 4.55 -10.34
CA LEU A 17 -14.00 5.97 -10.68
C LEU A 17 -13.13 6.66 -9.63
N PHE A 18 -13.46 6.42 -8.35
CA PHE A 18 -12.73 6.95 -7.22
C PHE A 18 -11.25 6.54 -7.25
N VAL A 19 -10.96 5.26 -7.41
CA VAL A 19 -9.58 4.75 -7.38
C VAL A 19 -8.76 5.21 -8.59
N LYS A 20 -9.38 5.31 -9.78
CA LYS A 20 -8.72 5.94 -10.93
C LYS A 20 -8.40 7.40 -10.66
N SER A 21 -9.32 8.12 -10.03
CA SER A 21 -9.11 9.51 -9.60
C SER A 21 -8.01 9.63 -8.54
N LEU A 22 -7.93 8.67 -7.61
CA LEU A 22 -6.84 8.58 -6.64
C LEU A 22 -5.49 8.43 -7.31
N GLY A 23 -5.37 7.50 -8.27
CA GLY A 23 -4.16 7.32 -9.06
C GLY A 23 -3.70 8.63 -9.72
N ARG A 24 -4.63 9.38 -10.32
CA ARG A 24 -4.33 10.69 -10.91
C ARG A 24 -3.87 11.73 -9.90
N THR A 25 -4.45 11.78 -8.71
CA THR A 25 -4.01 12.72 -7.67
C THR A 25 -2.67 12.32 -7.08
N TYR A 26 -2.43 11.02 -6.91
CA TYR A 26 -1.16 10.47 -6.41
C TYR A 26 0.03 10.84 -7.30
N VAL A 27 -0.17 11.10 -8.59
CA VAL A 27 0.87 11.66 -9.48
C VAL A 27 1.47 12.97 -8.94
N ARG A 28 0.72 13.74 -8.15
CA ARG A 28 1.21 15.00 -7.56
C ARG A 28 2.05 14.79 -6.29
N CYS A 29 2.12 13.56 -5.79
CA CYS A 29 2.83 13.21 -4.56
C CYS A 29 4.31 12.92 -4.78
N PHE A 30 4.80 12.90 -6.03
CA PHE A 30 6.25 12.86 -6.27
C PHE A 30 6.88 14.17 -5.77
N CYS A 31 7.95 14.04 -5.01
CA CYS A 31 8.64 15.17 -4.41
C CYS A 31 10.16 15.01 -4.52
N ASP A 32 10.86 16.14 -4.42
CA ASP A 32 12.31 16.16 -4.33
C ASP A 32 12.77 15.77 -2.93
N GLY A 33 14.01 15.29 -2.82
CA GLY A 33 14.63 14.93 -1.55
C GLY A 33 15.57 13.73 -1.68
N ASN A 34 16.13 13.32 -0.54
CA ASN A 34 16.98 12.14 -0.48
C ASN A 34 16.16 10.91 -0.06
N VAL A 35 16.03 9.95 -0.98
CA VAL A 35 15.39 8.67 -0.68
C VAL A 35 16.22 7.82 0.29
N GLU A 36 17.52 8.04 0.36
CA GLU A 36 18.40 7.32 1.29
C GLU A 36 18.04 7.63 2.74
N ASP A 37 17.81 8.90 3.09
CA ASP A 37 17.39 9.31 4.43
C ASP A 37 16.08 8.61 4.83
N ALA A 38 15.08 8.58 3.93
CA ALA A 38 13.82 7.87 4.19
C ALA A 38 14.03 6.35 4.41
N VAL A 39 15.01 5.76 3.73
CA VAL A 39 15.33 4.33 3.86
C VAL A 39 16.08 4.04 5.16
N ASP A 40 17.15 4.79 5.41
CA ASP A 40 18.12 4.52 6.47
C ASP A 40 17.64 5.03 7.84
N ASP A 41 16.93 6.16 7.87
CA ASP A 41 16.53 6.83 9.12
C ASP A 41 15.08 6.54 9.52
N ASP A 42 14.20 6.16 8.58
CA ASP A 42 12.79 5.86 8.87
C ASP A 42 12.45 4.37 8.70
N ILE A 43 12.62 3.83 7.49
CA ILE A 43 12.12 2.48 7.16
C ILE A 43 12.91 1.38 7.89
N LEU A 44 14.24 1.39 7.78
CA LEU A 44 15.08 0.32 8.32
C LEU A 44 15.00 0.26 9.86
N PRO A 45 15.05 1.38 10.62
CA PRO A 45 14.86 1.37 12.06
C PRO A 45 13.49 0.81 12.47
N LYS A 46 12.42 1.18 11.76
CA LYS A 46 11.07 0.66 12.02
C LYS A 46 10.98 -0.85 11.84
N LEU A 47 11.55 -1.40 10.77
CA LEU A 47 11.56 -2.87 10.57
C LEU A 47 12.33 -3.59 11.66
N ARG A 48 13.50 -3.07 12.05
CA ARG A 48 14.29 -3.65 13.16
C ARG A 48 13.51 -3.64 14.48
N LYS A 49 12.73 -2.58 14.71
CA LYS A 49 11.87 -2.45 15.90
C LYS A 49 10.71 -3.44 15.90
N ILE A 50 10.09 -3.65 14.75
CA ILE A 50 9.07 -4.70 14.59
C ILE A 50 9.70 -6.08 14.83
N LYS A 51 10.90 -6.32 14.31
CA LYS A 51 11.64 -7.56 14.49
C LYS A 51 12.06 -7.83 15.94
N SER A 52 12.28 -6.80 16.74
CA SER A 52 12.56 -6.92 18.17
C SER A 52 11.30 -7.01 19.04
N PHE A 53 10.10 -7.01 18.45
CA PHE A 53 8.85 -7.00 19.21
C PHE A 53 8.54 -8.38 19.80
N GLU A 54 8.54 -8.49 21.13
CA GLU A 54 8.35 -9.74 21.86
C GLU A 54 6.86 -10.15 21.97
N ARG A 55 6.27 -10.52 20.83
CA ARG A 55 4.88 -11.04 20.78
C ARG A 55 4.81 -12.28 19.88
N ASN A 56 4.47 -13.43 20.45
CA ASN A 56 4.57 -14.74 19.79
C ASN A 56 3.79 -14.83 18.47
N ASP A 57 2.62 -14.20 18.37
CA ASP A 57 1.79 -14.20 17.17
C ASP A 57 2.33 -13.29 16.06
N VAL A 58 3.30 -12.41 16.34
CA VAL A 58 4.02 -11.61 15.34
C VAL A 58 5.27 -12.34 14.83
N GLN A 59 5.84 -13.24 15.66
CA GLN A 59 7.06 -13.97 15.32
C GLN A 59 6.93 -14.83 14.06
N GLU A 60 5.72 -15.26 13.70
CA GLU A 60 5.49 -16.00 12.44
C GLU A 60 5.86 -15.18 11.18
N PHE A 61 5.81 -13.85 11.26
CA PHE A 61 6.16 -12.94 10.15
C PHE A 61 7.64 -12.55 10.15
N PHE A 62 8.42 -12.98 11.14
CA PHE A 62 9.82 -12.60 11.27
C PHE A 62 10.71 -13.01 10.09
N PRO A 63 10.59 -14.21 9.50
CA PRO A 63 11.35 -14.55 8.29
C PRO A 63 11.06 -13.59 7.14
N PHE A 64 9.80 -13.16 7.00
CA PHE A 64 9.40 -12.18 6.00
C PHE A 64 10.02 -10.81 6.28
N ILE A 65 10.01 -10.37 7.53
CA ILE A 65 10.61 -9.09 7.94
C ILE A 65 12.13 -9.11 7.72
N ASP A 66 12.82 -10.22 8.02
CA ASP A 66 14.25 -10.36 7.74
C ASP A 66 14.55 -10.27 6.25
N LYS A 67 13.73 -10.91 5.40
CA LYS A 67 13.80 -10.75 3.95
C LYS A 67 13.63 -9.29 3.54
N LEU A 68 12.61 -8.60 4.05
CA LEU A 68 12.40 -7.18 3.76
C LEU A 68 13.59 -6.33 4.19
N ILE A 69 14.16 -6.56 5.38
CA ILE A 69 15.37 -5.87 5.84
C ILE A 69 16.53 -6.03 4.85
N GLY A 70 16.72 -7.24 4.29
CA GLY A 70 17.73 -7.49 3.26
C GLY A 70 17.47 -6.78 1.93
N GLU A 71 16.20 -6.57 1.57
CA GLU A 71 15.80 -5.93 0.30
C GLU A 71 15.66 -4.41 0.37
N VAL A 72 15.49 -3.83 1.57
CA VAL A 72 15.31 -2.39 1.81
C VAL A 72 16.37 -1.50 1.13
N PRO A 73 17.66 -1.85 1.03
CA PRO A 73 18.62 -1.04 0.28
C PRO A 73 18.25 -0.82 -1.19
N SER A 74 17.52 -1.75 -1.82
CA SER A 74 17.07 -1.60 -3.22
C SER A 74 16.08 -0.46 -3.42
N LEU A 75 15.37 -0.05 -2.37
CA LEU A 75 14.38 1.03 -2.41
C LEU A 75 14.99 2.40 -2.70
N LYS A 76 16.30 2.56 -2.46
CA LYS A 76 17.05 3.77 -2.78
C LYS A 76 17.07 4.09 -4.29
N LYS A 77 16.70 3.12 -5.13
CA LYS A 77 16.56 3.31 -6.59
C LYS A 77 15.23 3.97 -6.98
N LEU A 78 14.25 3.99 -6.08
CA LEU A 78 12.91 4.49 -6.35
C LEU A 78 12.81 6.00 -6.16
N PRO A 79 11.88 6.67 -6.85
CA PRO A 79 11.60 8.07 -6.59
C PRO A 79 10.96 8.25 -5.21
N LEU A 80 11.19 9.41 -4.61
CA LEU A 80 10.54 9.81 -3.38
C LEU A 80 9.07 10.19 -3.66
N PHE A 81 8.20 9.81 -2.73
CA PHE A 81 6.76 9.88 -2.89
C PHE A 81 6.10 10.16 -1.53
N GLN A 82 5.44 11.31 -1.42
CA GLN A 82 4.68 11.69 -0.24
C GLN A 82 3.23 11.22 -0.38
N GLY A 83 3.01 9.92 -0.21
CA GLY A 83 1.69 9.32 -0.29
C GLY A 83 1.07 9.04 1.08
N TYR A 84 -0.25 8.94 1.10
CA TYR A 84 -1.01 8.75 2.33
C TYR A 84 -1.15 7.26 2.68
N LEU A 85 -0.46 6.81 3.72
CA LEU A 85 -0.49 5.40 4.16
C LEU A 85 -1.77 5.01 4.88
N VAL A 86 -2.48 5.98 5.45
CA VAL A 86 -3.67 5.75 6.28
C VAL A 86 -4.94 6.18 5.56
N LEU A 87 -4.97 6.04 4.22
CA LEU A 87 -6.12 6.50 3.45
C LEU A 87 -7.38 5.76 3.87
N ASN A 88 -8.34 6.51 4.37
CA ASN A 88 -9.66 6.04 4.70
C ASN A 88 -10.69 7.05 4.17
N VAL A 89 -11.95 6.63 4.15
CA VAL A 89 -13.05 7.41 3.56
C VAL A 89 -13.26 8.78 4.23
N MET A 90 -12.78 8.98 5.46
CA MET A 90 -12.90 10.26 6.17
C MET A 90 -11.87 11.30 5.72
N ASN A 91 -10.73 10.87 5.16
CA ASN A 91 -9.67 11.76 4.71
C ASN A 91 -9.77 12.13 3.23
N VAL A 92 -10.80 11.65 2.52
CA VAL A 92 -10.96 11.87 1.09
C VAL A 92 -12.24 12.62 0.78
N MET A 93 -12.10 13.67 -0.02
CA MET A 93 -13.22 14.42 -0.58
C MET A 93 -13.47 13.98 -2.02
N ALA A 94 -14.73 13.74 -2.35
CA ALA A 94 -15.17 13.44 -3.70
C ALA A 94 -16.38 14.28 -4.07
N ASP A 95 -16.54 14.58 -5.36
CA ASP A 95 -17.74 15.21 -5.90
C ASP A 95 -18.87 14.18 -6.15
N GLU A 96 -19.98 14.66 -6.72
CA GLU A 96 -21.17 13.85 -7.00
C GLU A 96 -20.91 12.73 -8.02
N ASP A 97 -19.86 12.86 -8.84
CA ASP A 97 -19.45 11.88 -9.85
C ASP A 97 -18.44 10.85 -9.31
N ALA A 98 -18.22 10.84 -7.98
CA ALA A 98 -17.19 10.05 -7.31
C ALA A 98 -15.76 10.35 -7.79
N THR A 99 -15.53 11.56 -8.32
CA THR A 99 -14.18 12.05 -8.64
C THR A 99 -13.57 12.66 -7.39
N MET A 100 -12.34 12.26 -7.09
CA MET A 100 -11.65 12.75 -5.91
C MET A 100 -11.20 14.20 -6.12
N THR A 101 -11.69 15.09 -5.27
CA THR A 101 -11.40 16.53 -5.32
C THR A 101 -10.30 16.94 -4.36
N GLY A 102 -10.02 16.13 -3.33
CA GLY A 102 -8.91 16.38 -2.41
C GLY A 102 -8.68 15.26 -1.40
N ILE A 103 -7.49 15.28 -0.81
CA ILE A 103 -7.11 14.46 0.35
C ILE A 103 -6.66 15.44 1.43
N ILE A 104 -7.12 15.23 2.66
CA ILE A 104 -6.77 16.06 3.82
C ILE A 104 -5.93 15.26 4.82
N ASP A 105 -5.46 15.95 5.87
CA ASP A 105 -4.84 15.32 7.06
C ASP A 105 -3.43 14.74 6.82
N TRP A 106 -2.60 15.44 6.05
CA TRP A 106 -1.26 14.95 5.62
C TRP A 106 -0.19 14.86 6.72
N GLU A 107 -0.51 15.20 7.97
CA GLU A 107 0.47 15.40 9.05
C GLU A 107 1.28 14.14 9.40
N LEU A 108 0.77 12.95 9.10
CA LEU A 108 1.45 11.66 9.36
C LEU A 108 2.02 11.00 8.09
N SER A 109 2.18 11.74 7.00
CA SER A 109 2.64 11.20 5.71
C SER A 109 4.00 11.77 5.31
N PRO A 110 5.11 11.30 5.90
CA PRO A 110 6.43 11.69 5.46
C PRO A 110 6.69 11.14 4.04
N PRO A 111 7.52 11.83 3.24
CA PRO A 111 8.01 11.29 1.98
C PRO A 111 8.71 9.94 2.17
N ARG A 112 8.38 8.96 1.33
CA ARG A 112 8.96 7.60 1.34
C ARG A 112 9.22 7.11 -0.08
N PRO A 113 9.99 6.02 -0.28
CA PRO A 113 10.12 5.39 -1.58
C PRO A 113 8.74 5.07 -2.19
N PHE A 114 8.59 5.34 -3.48
CA PHE A 114 7.38 5.00 -4.22
C PHE A 114 6.98 3.54 -4.03
N GLY A 115 5.67 3.27 -3.93
CA GLY A 115 5.13 1.95 -3.64
C GLY A 115 4.70 1.79 -2.18
N VAL A 116 5.40 2.38 -1.22
CA VAL A 116 5.05 2.28 0.22
C VAL A 116 3.62 2.75 0.46
N ALA A 117 3.28 3.97 0.05
CA ALA A 117 1.91 4.49 0.21
C ALA A 117 0.88 3.87 -0.74
N CYS A 118 1.31 3.11 -1.75
CA CYS A 118 0.39 2.46 -2.70
C CYS A 118 -0.32 1.26 -2.06
N SER A 119 0.19 0.72 -0.94
CA SER A 119 -0.46 -0.36 -0.18
C SER A 119 -1.87 -0.02 0.28
N ALA A 120 -2.22 1.27 0.36
CA ALA A 120 -3.56 1.76 0.66
C ALA A 120 -4.64 1.14 -0.26
N ILE A 121 -4.27 0.74 -1.48
CA ILE A 121 -5.19 0.08 -2.42
C ILE A 121 -5.84 -1.19 -1.84
N HIS A 122 -5.15 -1.92 -0.95
CA HIS A 122 -5.73 -3.07 -0.24
C HIS A 122 -7.05 -2.74 0.44
N TYR A 123 -7.10 -1.58 1.08
CA TYR A 123 -8.21 -1.17 1.94
C TYR A 123 -9.30 -0.43 1.16
N LEU A 124 -8.95 0.14 0.00
CA LEU A 124 -9.89 0.84 -0.87
C LEU A 124 -10.59 -0.10 -1.85
N ALA A 125 -9.84 -1.04 -2.43
CA ALA A 125 -10.34 -2.04 -3.36
C ALA A 125 -10.88 -3.28 -2.64
N GLY A 126 -10.45 -3.53 -1.40
CA GLY A 126 -10.97 -4.59 -0.54
C GLY A 126 -12.29 -4.21 0.15
N GLU A 127 -12.84 -5.19 0.87
CA GLU A 127 -13.94 -5.00 1.79
C GLU A 127 -13.67 -5.79 3.07
N ILE A 128 -13.97 -5.22 4.24
CA ILE A 128 -13.92 -5.95 5.51
C ILE A 128 -15.35 -6.40 5.82
N ILE A 129 -15.59 -7.71 5.78
CA ILE A 129 -16.87 -8.33 6.12
C ILE A 129 -16.62 -9.25 7.32
N ASP A 130 -17.30 -8.98 8.44
CA ASP A 130 -17.16 -9.73 9.69
C ASP A 130 -15.71 -9.83 10.20
N GLY A 131 -14.93 -8.75 10.06
CA GLY A 131 -13.52 -8.69 10.45
C GLY A 131 -12.56 -9.39 9.47
N VAL A 132 -13.07 -9.99 8.40
CA VAL A 132 -12.26 -10.66 7.37
C VAL A 132 -12.13 -9.75 6.15
N THR A 133 -10.90 -9.50 5.71
CA THR A 133 -10.66 -8.84 4.43
C THR A 133 -11.05 -9.78 3.31
N ARG A 134 -11.94 -9.32 2.45
CA ARG A 134 -12.35 -9.99 1.22
C ARG A 134 -12.06 -9.09 0.03
N GLN A 135 -11.81 -9.71 -1.11
CA GLN A 135 -11.75 -8.99 -2.36
C GLN A 135 -13.17 -8.68 -2.83
N ARG A 136 -13.41 -7.45 -3.27
CA ARG A 136 -14.62 -7.12 -4.01
C ARG A 136 -14.65 -7.86 -5.34
N SER A 137 -15.83 -8.07 -5.90
CA SER A 137 -16.00 -8.61 -7.26
C SER A 137 -15.20 -7.85 -8.32
N ALA A 138 -15.08 -6.53 -8.15
CA ALA A 138 -14.34 -5.66 -9.06
C ALA A 138 -12.87 -5.43 -8.68
N PHE A 139 -12.30 -6.16 -7.70
CA PHE A 139 -10.97 -5.89 -7.16
C PHE A 139 -9.89 -5.78 -8.27
N GLU A 140 -9.82 -6.75 -9.17
CA GLU A 140 -8.80 -6.78 -10.23
C GLU A 140 -8.87 -5.57 -11.16
N GLU A 141 -10.08 -5.13 -11.51
CA GLU A 141 -10.28 -3.96 -12.37
C GLU A 141 -9.94 -2.66 -11.65
N ILE A 142 -10.30 -2.55 -10.37
CA ILE A 142 -9.98 -1.40 -9.52
C ILE A 142 -8.46 -1.28 -9.33
N ASP A 143 -7.81 -2.38 -8.96
CA ASP A 143 -6.37 -2.45 -8.72
C ASP A 143 -5.57 -2.12 -10.00
N ARG A 144 -5.93 -2.72 -11.12
CA ARG A 144 -5.26 -2.42 -12.41
C ARG A 144 -5.50 -0.99 -12.84
N GLY A 145 -6.73 -0.50 -12.71
CA GLY A 145 -7.06 0.88 -13.03
C GLY A 145 -6.30 1.90 -12.19
N PHE A 146 -6.06 1.63 -10.91
CA PHE A 146 -5.21 2.45 -10.05
C PHE A 146 -3.80 2.57 -10.61
N TRP A 147 -3.14 1.44 -10.81
CA TRP A 147 -1.75 1.39 -11.26
C TRP A 147 -1.59 1.96 -12.66
N GLU A 148 -2.52 1.68 -13.58
CA GLU A 148 -2.50 2.23 -14.93
C GLU A 148 -2.58 3.76 -14.93
N GLU A 149 -3.55 4.34 -14.20
CA GLU A 149 -3.70 5.80 -14.11
C GLU A 149 -2.50 6.45 -13.43
N LEU A 150 -2.03 5.87 -12.32
CA LEU A 150 -0.87 6.39 -11.58
C LEU A 150 0.39 6.38 -12.46
N ILE A 151 0.72 5.23 -13.06
CA ILE A 151 1.95 5.07 -13.84
C ILE A 151 1.89 5.86 -15.15
N SER A 152 0.77 5.85 -15.88
CA SER A 152 0.66 6.52 -17.19
C SER A 152 0.80 8.05 -17.09
N LYS A 153 0.45 8.62 -15.93
CA LYS A 153 0.51 10.06 -15.66
C LYS A 153 1.77 10.49 -14.88
N THR A 154 2.54 9.54 -14.36
CA THR A 154 3.78 9.80 -13.63
C THR A 154 4.81 10.52 -14.51
N PRO A 155 5.56 11.53 -13.99
CA PRO A 155 6.63 12.18 -14.73
C PRO A 155 7.67 11.19 -15.28
N LYS A 156 8.16 11.40 -16.51
CA LYS A 156 8.99 10.42 -17.24
C LYS A 156 10.20 9.92 -16.46
N VAL A 157 10.92 10.80 -15.77
CA VAL A 157 12.09 10.42 -14.97
C VAL A 157 11.72 9.48 -13.82
N ALA A 158 10.63 9.76 -13.10
CA ALA A 158 10.13 8.88 -12.04
C ALA A 158 9.58 7.57 -12.61
N GLN A 159 8.86 7.65 -13.74
CA GLN A 159 8.31 6.50 -14.44
C GLN A 159 9.41 5.52 -14.83
N THR A 160 10.52 5.98 -15.41
CA THR A 160 11.67 5.13 -15.77
C THR A 160 12.23 4.42 -14.53
N LYS A 161 12.50 5.15 -13.44
CA LYS A 161 12.98 4.53 -12.20
C LYS A 161 12.06 3.43 -11.66
N ILE A 162 10.75 3.66 -11.73
CA ILE A 162 9.73 2.69 -11.29
C ILE A 162 9.73 1.46 -12.19
N MET A 163 9.69 1.65 -13.51
CA MET A 163 9.60 0.55 -14.48
C MET A 163 10.88 -0.28 -14.57
N ASP A 164 12.04 0.31 -14.33
CA ASP A 164 13.33 -0.39 -14.32
C ASP A 164 13.56 -1.18 -13.01
N ASN A 165 12.75 -0.95 -11.97
CA ASN A 165 12.92 -1.56 -10.65
C ASN A 165 11.61 -2.14 -10.08
N PRO A 166 10.88 -3.01 -10.81
CA PRO A 166 9.57 -3.49 -10.40
C PRO A 166 9.61 -4.28 -9.08
N GLU A 167 10.67 -5.05 -8.83
CA GLU A 167 10.86 -5.77 -7.55
C GLU A 167 11.02 -4.81 -6.37
N ALA A 168 11.75 -3.70 -6.53
CA ALA A 168 11.86 -2.70 -5.47
C ALA A 168 10.51 -2.04 -5.18
N VAL A 169 9.69 -1.78 -6.21
CA VAL A 169 8.33 -1.26 -6.04
C VAL A 169 7.45 -2.26 -5.29
N GLN A 170 7.60 -3.55 -5.57
CA GLN A 170 6.90 -4.61 -4.87
C GLN A 170 7.33 -4.71 -3.40
N THR A 171 8.62 -4.68 -3.11
CA THR A 171 9.14 -4.64 -1.74
C THR A 171 8.61 -3.41 -1.00
N ALA A 172 8.66 -2.23 -1.63
CA ALA A 172 8.08 -0.99 -1.08
C ALA A 172 6.60 -1.14 -0.75
N PHE A 173 5.82 -1.75 -1.66
CA PHE A 173 4.40 -1.99 -1.43
C PHE A 173 4.16 -2.91 -0.23
N LEU A 174 4.88 -4.03 -0.13
CA LEU A 174 4.76 -4.97 1.01
C LEU A 174 5.19 -4.31 2.33
N LEU A 175 6.17 -3.41 2.30
CA LEU A 175 6.54 -2.59 3.46
C LEU A 175 5.41 -1.67 3.89
N GLY A 176 4.74 -1.02 2.95
CA GLY A 176 3.54 -0.24 3.22
C GLY A 176 2.46 -1.07 3.89
N THR A 177 2.27 -2.32 3.47
CA THR A 177 1.32 -3.27 4.08
C THR A 177 1.70 -3.61 5.51
N ILE A 178 2.99 -3.90 5.77
CA ILE A 178 3.49 -4.16 7.12
C ILE A 178 3.31 -2.94 8.03
N PHE A 179 3.70 -1.74 7.59
CA PHE A 179 3.57 -0.53 8.40
C PHE A 179 2.12 -0.10 8.64
N LYS A 180 1.20 -0.51 7.77
CA LYS A 180 -0.23 -0.30 7.99
C LYS A 180 -0.81 -1.29 8.99
N ALA A 181 -0.31 -2.52 9.03
CA ALA A 181 -0.78 -3.56 9.94
C ALA A 181 -0.12 -3.46 11.33
N ILE A 182 1.16 -3.08 11.36
CA ILE A 182 2.01 -2.94 12.55
C ILE A 182 2.47 -1.49 12.62
N GLU A 183 1.84 -0.73 13.51
CA GLU A 183 2.17 0.67 13.74
C GLU A 183 3.34 0.77 14.72
N VAL A 184 4.29 1.65 14.40
CA VAL A 184 5.43 1.97 15.26
C VAL A 184 5.35 3.44 15.63
N ALA A 185 5.08 3.73 16.90
CA ALA A 185 4.98 5.10 17.42
C ALA A 185 5.91 5.26 18.63
N GLY A 186 6.97 6.04 18.46
CA GLY A 186 8.04 6.15 19.45
C GLY A 186 8.61 4.77 19.78
N ASP A 187 8.61 4.40 21.06
CA ASP A 187 9.08 3.11 21.58
C ASP A 187 8.06 1.97 21.59
N GLN A 188 6.88 2.24 21.08
CA GLN A 188 5.78 1.29 21.11
C GLN A 188 5.50 0.71 19.72
N VAL A 189 5.15 -0.57 19.72
CA VAL A 189 4.70 -1.30 18.53
C VAL A 189 3.26 -1.74 18.79
N PHE A 190 2.36 -1.33 17.91
CA PHE A 190 0.94 -1.60 18.01
C PHE A 190 0.50 -2.49 16.85
N ILE A 191 -0.22 -3.57 17.18
CA ILE A 191 -0.88 -4.41 16.18
C ILE A 191 -2.18 -4.97 16.73
N SER A 192 -3.25 -4.77 15.96
CA SER A 192 -4.55 -5.36 16.25
C SER A 192 -4.60 -6.82 15.79
N LYS A 193 -5.39 -7.66 16.47
CA LYS A 193 -5.64 -9.04 16.04
C LYS A 193 -6.21 -9.11 14.62
N MET A 194 -7.07 -8.15 14.27
CA MET A 194 -7.65 -8.06 12.94
C MET A 194 -6.58 -7.81 11.86
N SER A 195 -5.66 -6.88 12.11
CA SER A 195 -4.55 -6.59 11.19
C SER A 195 -3.65 -7.83 11.01
N LEU A 196 -3.33 -8.51 12.11
CA LEU A 196 -2.51 -9.72 12.11
C LEU A 196 -3.14 -10.84 11.27
N HIS A 197 -4.43 -11.09 11.46
CA HIS A 197 -5.17 -12.11 10.69
C HIS A 197 -5.24 -11.82 9.19
N GLN A 198 -5.09 -10.56 8.77
CA GLN A 198 -5.16 -10.17 7.36
C GLN A 198 -3.81 -10.29 6.65
N LEU A 199 -2.69 -10.15 7.38
CA LEU A 199 -1.34 -10.14 6.81
C LEU A 199 -1.05 -11.34 5.89
N PRO A 200 -1.38 -12.60 6.23
CA PRO A 200 -1.09 -13.73 5.34
C PRO A 200 -1.70 -13.59 3.94
N LEU A 201 -2.88 -12.98 3.82
CA LEU A 201 -3.47 -12.66 2.52
C LEU A 201 -2.78 -11.46 1.88
N LEU A 202 -2.63 -10.36 2.62
CA LEU A 202 -2.13 -9.09 2.05
C LEU A 202 -0.68 -9.21 1.55
N LEU A 203 0.16 -10.00 2.23
CA LEU A 203 1.55 -10.24 1.85
C LEU A 203 1.72 -11.12 0.61
N ARG A 204 0.63 -11.73 0.12
CA ARG A 204 0.59 -12.46 -1.17
C ARG A 204 0.36 -11.56 -2.37
N TYR A 205 0.17 -10.27 -2.14
CA TYR A 205 -0.10 -9.34 -3.21
C TYR A 205 1.10 -9.18 -4.16
N ARG A 206 0.82 -9.16 -5.46
CA ARG A 206 1.77 -8.85 -6.52
C ARG A 206 1.29 -7.65 -7.32
N ILE A 207 2.12 -6.64 -7.50
CA ILE A 207 1.79 -5.47 -8.34
C ILE A 207 1.59 -5.91 -9.80
N PRO A 208 0.75 -5.21 -10.59
CA PRO A 208 0.50 -5.55 -11.99
C PRO A 208 1.76 -5.72 -12.84
N ALA A 209 2.81 -4.91 -12.59
CA ALA A 209 4.07 -4.98 -13.32
C ALA A 209 4.82 -6.32 -13.14
N ILE A 210 4.62 -7.02 -12.01
CA ILE A 210 5.23 -8.34 -11.74
C ILE A 210 4.29 -9.46 -12.14
N ARG A 211 3.00 -9.38 -11.77
CA ARG A 211 2.06 -10.48 -12.00
C ARG A 211 1.55 -10.60 -13.43
N GLY A 212 1.74 -9.57 -14.26
CA GLY A 212 1.19 -9.53 -15.61
C GLY A 212 -0.34 -9.69 -15.58
N SER A 213 -0.87 -10.71 -16.28
CA SER A 213 -2.29 -11.05 -16.31
C SER A 213 -2.78 -11.87 -15.11
N GLY A 214 -1.89 -12.29 -14.20
CA GLY A 214 -2.23 -13.08 -13.01
C GLY A 214 -3.08 -12.32 -11.98
N PHE A 215 -3.58 -13.06 -10.99
CA PHE A 215 -4.36 -12.51 -9.87
C PHE A 215 -3.50 -11.74 -8.88
N ALA A 216 -4.08 -10.69 -8.29
CA ALA A 216 -3.42 -9.80 -7.35
C ALA A 216 -2.86 -10.53 -6.15
N TYR A 217 -3.65 -11.41 -5.53
CA TYR A 217 -3.21 -12.27 -4.44
C TYR A 217 -3.01 -13.67 -5.00
N SER A 218 -1.75 -14.02 -5.24
CA SER A 218 -1.35 -15.31 -5.79
C SER A 218 -0.28 -15.94 -4.91
N GLY A 219 0.01 -17.23 -5.13
CA GLY A 219 0.95 -17.97 -4.30
C GLY A 219 0.39 -18.39 -2.94
N LYS A 220 1.24 -18.93 -2.08
CA LYS A 220 0.91 -19.20 -0.66
C LYS A 220 1.84 -18.42 0.25
N PHE A 221 1.36 -18.06 1.43
CA PHE A 221 2.21 -17.58 2.51
C PHE A 221 2.60 -18.80 3.34
N GLU A 222 3.77 -19.37 3.07
CA GLU A 222 4.32 -20.53 3.78
C GLU A 222 5.61 -20.08 4.47
N ASP A 223 5.77 -20.42 5.75
CA ASP A 223 6.99 -20.18 6.54
C ASP A 223 7.51 -18.73 6.51
N GLY A 224 6.61 -17.74 6.46
CA GLY A 224 7.00 -16.33 6.41
C GLY A 224 7.56 -15.90 5.04
N ILE A 225 7.31 -16.66 3.97
CA ILE A 225 7.74 -16.32 2.62
C ILE A 225 6.53 -16.42 1.68
N THR A 226 6.37 -15.42 0.82
CA THR A 226 5.43 -15.49 -0.29
C THR A 226 6.08 -16.31 -1.41
N VAL A 227 5.60 -17.55 -1.61
CA VAL A 227 6.01 -18.48 -2.68
C VAL A 227 5.08 -18.34 -3.88
#